data_AF-A0A8B7E387-F1
#
_entry.id   AF-A0A8B7E387-F1
#
_cell.length_a   1.000
_cell.length_b   1.000
_cell.length_c   1.000
_cell.angle_alpha   90.00
_cell.angle_beta   90.00
_cell.angle_gamma   90.00
#
_symmetry.space_group_name_H-M   'P 1'
#
loop_
_entity.id
_entity.type
_entity.pdbx_description
1 polymer ?
#
loop_
_entity_poly.entity_id
_entity_poly.type
_entity_poly.pdbx_seq_one_letter_code
_entity_poly.pdbx_strand_id
1 'polypeptide(L)'
;MDIKCRKREKTPKYSDEQRLRAQKRSRKLVNHLYKEKSVLILDDENYFCFAGDEMPGNAGYYTNDKEKCPENVRFVGKEKFPKKILVWIALSERGMSKPLFRSSTSAAIKSEIYIKECLEERLLPFIDKYHDDLNYIFLPDLASAHRPKEAISWMNEMINFVPVDMNPPNVPKARPVEDFWGVLAQNVYEGGWEAKSEQQLIRRIEACLKKIDLTFLQSHMKGIKTKLRLIADQGVQSIYKK
;
A
#
# COMPACT_ATOMS: atom_id res chain seq x y z
N MET A 1 -17.81 -37.21 -12.56
CA MET A 1 -16.97 -35.99 -12.43
C MET A 1 -17.91 -34.80 -12.30
N ASP A 2 -18.05 -34.24 -11.10
CA ASP A 2 -18.93 -33.09 -10.86
C ASP A 2 -18.23 -31.80 -11.27
N ILE A 3 -18.63 -31.24 -12.41
CA ILE A 3 -18.17 -29.93 -12.86
C ILE A 3 -18.82 -28.87 -11.95
N LYS A 4 -18.00 -28.18 -11.16
CA LYS A 4 -18.45 -27.07 -10.29
C LYS A 4 -18.12 -25.73 -10.94
N CYS A 5 -19.13 -24.87 -11.07
CA CYS A 5 -18.91 -23.47 -11.46
C CYS A 5 -18.23 -22.72 -10.30
N ARG A 6 -17.09 -22.07 -10.57
CA ARG A 6 -16.32 -21.27 -9.60
C ARG A 6 -16.16 -19.84 -10.13
N LYS A 7 -16.20 -18.85 -9.23
CA LYS A 7 -15.89 -17.44 -9.58
C LYS A 7 -14.40 -17.32 -9.91
N ARG A 8 -14.07 -16.50 -10.91
CA ARG A 8 -12.67 -16.19 -11.25
C ARG A 8 -12.02 -15.37 -10.13
N GLU A 9 -10.80 -15.74 -9.76
CA GLU A 9 -9.99 -14.97 -8.82
C GLU A 9 -9.33 -13.78 -9.53
N LYS A 10 -9.28 -12.63 -8.86
CA LYS A 10 -8.66 -11.41 -9.38
C LYS A 10 -7.16 -11.44 -9.08
N THR A 11 -6.34 -11.35 -10.13
CA THR A 11 -4.89 -11.12 -10.02
C THR A 11 -4.49 -10.04 -11.01
N PRO A 12 -3.33 -9.38 -10.84
CA PRO A 12 -2.78 -8.55 -11.90
C PRO A 12 -2.67 -9.35 -13.20
N LYS A 13 -2.86 -8.67 -14.34
CA LYS A 13 -2.60 -9.24 -15.65
C LYS A 13 -1.10 -9.15 -15.91
N TYR A 14 -0.46 -10.29 -16.21
CA TYR A 14 0.97 -10.34 -16.52
C TYR A 14 1.20 -10.91 -17.92
N SER A 15 2.12 -10.30 -18.68
CA SER A 15 2.82 -11.00 -19.76
C SER A 15 3.84 -12.00 -19.21
N ASP A 16 4.30 -12.94 -20.03
CA ASP A 16 5.30 -13.93 -19.59
C ASP A 16 6.61 -13.28 -19.16
N GLU A 17 7.04 -12.22 -19.86
CA GLU A 17 8.20 -11.41 -19.45
C GLU A 17 8.01 -10.75 -18.09
N GLN A 18 6.82 -10.19 -17.82
CA GLN A 18 6.50 -9.58 -16.54
C GLN A 18 6.50 -10.62 -15.41
N ARG A 19 5.95 -11.82 -15.65
CA ARG A 19 5.98 -12.94 -14.69
C ARG A 19 7.41 -13.35 -14.36
N LEU A 20 8.23 -13.56 -15.39
CA LEU A 20 9.62 -13.98 -15.22
C LEU A 20 10.44 -12.91 -14.50
N ARG A 21 10.23 -11.64 -14.83
CA ARG A 21 10.87 -10.50 -14.15
C ARG A 21 10.50 -10.45 -12.68
N ALA A 22 9.20 -10.50 -12.35
CA ALA A 22 8.72 -10.51 -10.97
C ALA A 22 9.27 -11.71 -10.18
N GLN A 23 9.30 -12.89 -10.78
CA GLN A 23 9.85 -14.10 -10.17
C GLN A 23 11.36 -13.98 -9.89
N LYS A 24 12.16 -13.58 -10.88
CA LYS A 24 13.62 -13.40 -10.73
C LYS A 24 13.96 -12.36 -9.66
N ARG A 25 13.25 -11.22 -9.65
CA ARG A 25 13.48 -10.16 -8.66
C ARG A 25 13.03 -10.58 -7.25
N SER A 26 11.90 -11.28 -7.14
CA SER A 26 11.46 -11.86 -5.86
C SER A 26 12.48 -12.83 -5.29
N ARG A 27 13.11 -13.66 -6.15
CA ARG A 27 14.22 -14.56 -5.77
C ARG A 27 15.41 -13.80 -5.20
N LYS A 28 15.86 -12.74 -5.89
CA LYS A 28 16.97 -11.89 -5.41
C LYS A 28 16.65 -11.26 -4.06
N LEU A 29 15.48 -10.63 -3.95
CA LEU A 29 15.03 -9.94 -2.74
C LEU A 29 14.93 -10.91 -1.56
N VAL A 30 14.25 -12.04 -1.73
CA VAL A 30 14.06 -12.98 -0.62
C VAL A 30 15.38 -13.60 -0.15
N ASN A 31 16.30 -13.90 -1.08
CA ASN A 31 17.63 -14.41 -0.72
C ASN A 31 18.43 -13.38 0.08
N HIS A 32 18.41 -12.11 -0.36
CA HIS A 32 19.02 -11.01 0.38
C HIS A 32 18.43 -10.87 1.79
N LEU A 33 17.10 -10.85 1.92
CA LEU A 33 16.40 -10.73 3.21
C LEU A 33 16.66 -11.89 4.19
N TYR A 34 16.97 -13.09 3.69
CA TYR A 34 17.37 -14.23 4.53
C TYR A 34 18.85 -14.15 4.93
N LYS A 35 19.72 -13.71 4.02
CA LYS A 35 21.17 -13.59 4.26
C LYS A 35 21.48 -12.49 5.25
N GLU A 36 20.99 -11.28 4.99
CA GLU A 36 21.29 -10.09 5.79
C GLU A 36 20.43 -10.00 7.06
N LYS A 37 19.34 -10.78 7.14
CA LYS A 37 18.35 -10.75 8.23
C LYS A 37 17.75 -9.36 8.49
N SER A 38 17.81 -8.47 7.51
CA SER A 38 17.30 -7.10 7.59
C SER A 38 15.79 -7.05 7.81
N VAL A 39 15.38 -5.99 8.52
CA VAL A 39 13.99 -5.58 8.64
C VAL A 39 13.56 -4.84 7.39
N LEU A 40 12.40 -5.19 6.84
CA LEU A 40 11.88 -4.52 5.65
C LEU A 40 11.15 -3.24 6.04
N ILE A 41 11.48 -2.13 5.41
CA ILE A 41 10.68 -0.91 5.42
C ILE A 41 9.97 -0.80 4.06
N LEU A 42 8.66 -0.60 4.08
CA LEU A 42 7.83 -0.38 2.89
C LEU A 42 7.26 1.02 2.92
N ASP A 43 7.10 1.64 1.77
CA ASP A 43 6.22 2.79 1.59
C ASP A 43 5.12 2.51 0.57
N ASP A 44 4.10 3.36 0.60
CA ASP A 44 3.03 3.42 -0.39
C ASP A 44 2.25 4.74 -0.28
N GLU A 45 1.45 5.03 -1.30
CA GLU A 45 0.51 6.15 -1.35
C GLU A 45 -0.94 5.65 -1.45
N ASN A 46 -1.86 6.32 -0.75
CA ASN A 46 -3.28 6.08 -0.94
C ASN A 46 -4.12 7.35 -0.82
N TYR A 47 -5.30 7.35 -1.44
CA TYR A 47 -6.24 8.47 -1.38
C TYR A 47 -7.40 8.18 -0.42
N PHE A 48 -7.73 9.16 0.40
CA PHE A 48 -8.92 9.17 1.25
C PHE A 48 -9.88 10.26 0.78
N CYS A 49 -11.13 9.87 0.48
CA CYS A 49 -12.19 10.80 0.11
C CYS A 49 -12.88 11.37 1.36
N PHE A 50 -13.74 12.39 1.18
CA PHE A 50 -14.49 12.96 2.30
C PHE A 50 -15.55 12.01 2.84
N ALA A 51 -16.13 11.16 1.99
CA ALA A 51 -17.04 10.09 2.36
C ALA A 51 -16.44 8.71 2.03
N GLY A 52 -16.90 7.69 2.75
CA GLY A 52 -16.46 6.29 2.57
C GLY A 52 -17.08 5.59 1.37
N ASP A 53 -18.03 6.22 0.68
CA ASP A 53 -18.82 5.59 -0.40
C ASP A 53 -18.00 5.17 -1.62
N GLU A 54 -16.85 5.83 -1.82
CA GLU A 54 -15.90 5.48 -2.88
C GLU A 54 -14.87 4.42 -2.43
N MET A 55 -14.85 4.04 -1.15
CA MET A 55 -13.99 2.94 -0.69
C MET A 55 -14.59 1.61 -1.14
N PRO A 56 -13.78 0.67 -1.66
CA PRO A 56 -14.26 -0.63 -2.11
C PRO A 56 -14.85 -1.42 -0.94
N GLY A 57 -16.18 -1.45 -0.86
CA GLY A 57 -16.97 -2.25 0.07
C GLY A 57 -18.06 -3.03 -0.66
N ASN A 58 -18.70 -3.97 0.04
CA ASN A 58 -19.90 -4.65 -0.46
C ASN A 58 -21.11 -3.72 -0.34
N ALA A 59 -21.18 -2.69 -1.18
CA ALA A 59 -22.36 -1.84 -1.30
C ALA A 59 -23.44 -2.60 -2.09
N GLY A 60 -24.29 -3.35 -1.38
CA GLY A 60 -25.45 -4.02 -1.92
C GLY A 60 -26.73 -3.51 -1.25
N TYR A 61 -27.84 -3.54 -1.98
CA TYR A 61 -29.17 -3.30 -1.44
C TYR A 61 -30.02 -4.57 -1.59
N TYR A 62 -30.92 -4.80 -0.65
CA TYR A 62 -31.87 -5.91 -0.72
C TYR A 62 -33.19 -5.41 -1.29
N THR A 63 -33.71 -6.09 -2.30
CA THR A 63 -35.05 -5.83 -2.83
C THR A 63 -35.68 -7.13 -3.32
N ASN A 64 -37.00 -7.23 -3.21
CA ASN A 64 -37.83 -8.25 -3.85
C ASN A 64 -38.34 -7.81 -5.24
N ASP A 65 -38.24 -6.52 -5.57
CA ASP A 65 -38.65 -5.94 -6.85
C ASP A 65 -37.73 -4.76 -7.19
N LYS A 66 -36.93 -4.90 -8.26
CA LYS A 66 -35.94 -3.91 -8.66
C LYS A 66 -36.59 -2.62 -9.19
N GLU A 67 -37.76 -2.73 -9.83
CA GLU A 67 -38.42 -1.58 -10.47
C GLU A 67 -39.21 -0.74 -9.48
N LYS A 68 -39.62 -1.31 -8.34
CA LYS A 68 -40.27 -0.58 -7.24
C LYS A 68 -39.30 -0.07 -6.17
N CYS A 69 -38.01 -0.42 -6.28
CA CYS A 69 -37.00 0.01 -5.32
C CYS A 69 -36.79 1.54 -5.42
N PRO A 70 -36.89 2.29 -4.31
CA PRO A 70 -36.62 3.73 -4.30
C PRO A 70 -35.26 4.06 -4.90
N GLU A 71 -35.19 5.14 -5.71
CA GLU A 71 -33.97 5.51 -6.43
C GLU A 71 -32.79 5.77 -5.48
N ASN A 72 -33.04 6.39 -4.32
CA ASN A 72 -32.02 6.65 -3.30
C ASN A 72 -31.47 5.39 -2.62
N VAL A 73 -32.15 4.25 -2.77
CA VAL A 73 -31.67 2.92 -2.31
C VAL A 73 -30.98 2.18 -3.45
N ARG A 74 -31.51 2.32 -4.67
CA ARG A 74 -31.01 1.63 -5.88
C ARG A 74 -29.73 2.25 -6.44
N PHE A 75 -29.54 3.56 -6.30
CA PHE A 75 -28.45 4.32 -6.90
C PHE A 75 -27.64 5.05 -5.85
N VAL A 76 -26.31 4.93 -5.94
CA VAL A 76 -25.35 5.76 -5.20
C VAL A 76 -24.77 6.76 -6.19
N GLY A 77 -24.92 8.06 -5.89
CA GLY A 77 -24.35 9.12 -6.71
C GLY A 77 -22.83 9.12 -6.61
N LYS A 78 -22.13 9.15 -7.75
CA LYS A 78 -20.67 9.34 -7.80
C LYS A 78 -20.34 10.75 -8.23
N GLU A 79 -19.62 11.49 -7.39
CA GLU A 79 -19.12 12.81 -7.78
C GLU A 79 -18.01 12.70 -8.83
N LYS A 80 -18.06 13.58 -9.82
CA LYS A 80 -16.98 13.72 -10.80
C LYS A 80 -15.85 14.52 -10.14
N PHE A 81 -14.79 13.82 -9.73
CA PHE A 81 -13.63 14.34 -8.98
C PHE A 81 -13.91 14.64 -7.49
N PRO A 82 -14.14 13.60 -6.66
CA PRO A 82 -14.35 13.81 -5.24
C PRO A 82 -13.12 14.46 -4.61
N LYS A 83 -13.37 15.36 -3.65
CA LYS A 83 -12.31 15.92 -2.81
C LYS A 83 -11.65 14.79 -2.04
N LYS A 84 -10.32 14.69 -2.16
CA LYS A 84 -9.54 13.62 -1.55
C LYS A 84 -8.19 14.12 -1.06
N ILE A 85 -7.66 13.45 -0.05
CA ILE A 85 -6.33 13.67 0.49
C ILE A 85 -5.47 12.47 0.11
N LEU A 86 -4.32 12.74 -0.49
CA LEU A 86 -3.25 11.76 -0.65
C LEU A 86 -2.53 11.61 0.68
N VAL A 87 -2.31 10.36 1.08
CA VAL A 87 -1.53 9.97 2.25
C VAL A 87 -0.35 9.14 1.77
N TRP A 88 0.87 9.56 2.11
CA TRP A 88 2.06 8.73 1.99
C TRP A 88 2.56 8.36 3.39
N ILE A 89 3.00 7.12 3.57
CA ILE A 89 3.54 6.64 4.86
C ILE A 89 4.51 5.49 4.64
N ALA A 90 5.55 5.41 5.46
CA ALA A 90 6.44 4.25 5.55
C ALA A 90 6.12 3.39 6.77
N LEU A 91 6.17 2.06 6.62
CA LEU A 91 5.89 1.07 7.65
C LEU A 91 7.01 0.02 7.74
N SER A 92 7.23 -0.48 8.94
CA SER A 92 7.99 -1.70 9.20
C SER A 92 7.34 -2.49 10.35
N GLU A 93 7.91 -3.66 10.68
CA GLU A 93 7.51 -4.39 11.87
C GLU A 93 7.90 -3.70 13.20
N ARG A 94 8.63 -2.58 13.13
CA ARG A 94 9.07 -1.78 14.29
C ARG A 94 8.26 -0.50 14.48
N GLY A 95 7.46 -0.10 13.50
CA GLY A 95 6.64 1.11 13.60
C GLY A 95 6.25 1.68 12.25
N MET A 96 5.79 2.93 12.27
CA MET A 96 5.46 3.70 11.06
C MET A 96 6.02 5.12 11.15
N SER A 97 6.27 5.72 9.98
CA SER A 97 6.68 7.12 9.86
C SER A 97 5.53 8.07 10.21
N LYS A 98 5.84 9.36 10.32
CA LYS A 98 4.80 10.39 10.22
C LYS A 98 4.18 10.34 8.81
N PRO A 99 2.86 10.47 8.67
CA PRO A 99 2.23 10.54 7.36
C PRO A 99 2.53 11.88 6.65
N LEU A 100 2.58 11.86 5.33
CA LEU A 100 2.44 13.04 4.48
C LEU A 100 0.98 13.17 4.08
N PHE A 101 0.42 14.38 4.17
CA PHE A 101 -0.90 14.70 3.66
C PHE A 101 -0.77 15.73 2.55
N ARG A 102 -1.34 15.43 1.38
CA ARG A 102 -1.44 16.40 0.27
C ARG A 102 -2.86 16.47 -0.25
N SER A 103 -3.35 17.67 -0.53
CA SER A 103 -4.65 17.83 -1.20
C SER A 103 -4.56 17.27 -2.61
N SER A 104 -5.66 16.70 -3.12
CA SER A 104 -5.75 16.27 -4.52
C SER A 104 -5.57 17.40 -5.53
N THR A 105 -5.71 18.65 -5.09
CA THR A 105 -5.45 19.85 -5.89
C THR A 105 -3.98 20.27 -5.89
N SER A 106 -3.15 19.69 -5.02
CA SER A 106 -1.72 19.95 -4.98
C SER A 106 -1.01 19.35 -6.19
N ALA A 107 0.19 19.87 -6.49
CA ALA A 107 1.06 19.26 -7.49
C ALA A 107 1.29 17.77 -7.16
N ALA A 108 1.26 16.92 -8.19
CA ALA A 108 1.57 15.51 -8.07
C ALA A 108 2.97 15.32 -7.47
N ILE A 109 3.16 14.23 -6.72
CA ILE A 109 4.47 13.89 -6.14
C ILE A 109 5.42 13.55 -7.30
N LYS A 110 6.31 14.50 -7.60
CA LYS A 110 7.46 14.34 -8.48
C LYS A 110 8.70 14.01 -7.63
N SER A 111 9.82 13.70 -8.26
CA SER A 111 11.06 13.30 -7.57
C SER A 111 11.49 14.29 -6.49
N GLU A 112 11.44 15.59 -6.77
CA GLU A 112 11.84 16.65 -5.81
C GLU A 112 10.98 16.62 -4.54
N ILE A 113 9.66 16.52 -4.71
CA ILE A 113 8.70 16.42 -3.60
C ILE A 113 8.89 15.10 -2.86
N TYR A 114 9.11 14.01 -3.58
CA TYR A 114 9.35 12.70 -2.98
C TYR A 114 10.61 12.71 -2.10
N ILE A 115 11.72 13.23 -2.61
CA ILE A 115 12.98 13.33 -1.84
C ILE A 115 12.75 14.19 -0.59
N LYS A 116 12.23 15.40 -0.75
CA LYS A 116 12.11 16.35 0.36
C LYS A 116 11.05 15.94 1.38
N GLU A 117 9.82 15.68 0.93
CA GLU A 117 8.68 15.47 1.83
C GLU A 117 8.57 14.01 2.27
N CYS A 118 8.81 13.03 1.41
CA CYS A 118 8.68 11.62 1.77
C CYS A 118 9.97 11.06 2.38
N LEU A 119 11.13 11.29 1.75
CA LEU A 119 12.38 10.70 2.22
C LEU A 119 13.00 11.50 3.38
N GLU A 120 13.32 12.77 3.17
CA GLU A 120 14.04 13.59 4.16
C GLU A 120 13.21 13.90 5.40
N GLU A 121 11.98 14.40 5.23
CA GLU A 121 11.16 14.85 6.36
C GLU A 121 10.48 13.70 7.13
N ARG A 122 10.38 12.50 6.55
CA ARG A 122 9.57 11.40 7.10
C ARG A 122 10.30 10.08 7.20
N LEU A 123 10.90 9.59 6.12
CA LEU A 123 11.60 8.31 6.13
C LEU A 123 12.88 8.38 6.99
N LEU A 124 13.72 9.41 6.84
CA LEU A 124 14.95 9.53 7.62
C LEU A 124 14.68 9.60 9.13
N PRO A 125 13.81 10.50 9.66
CA PRO A 125 13.46 10.49 11.08
C PRO A 125 12.83 9.18 11.56
N PHE A 126 12.15 8.44 10.68
CA PHE A 126 11.61 7.13 11.00
C PHE A 126 12.70 6.07 11.13
N ILE A 127 13.68 6.07 10.22
CA ILE A 127 14.87 5.21 10.28
C ILE A 127 15.66 5.53 11.55
N ASP A 128 16.00 6.79 11.78
CA ASP A 128 16.78 7.22 12.95
C ASP A 128 16.12 6.83 14.27
N LYS A 129 14.78 6.79 14.31
CA LYS A 129 14.03 6.47 15.53
C LYS A 129 13.88 4.97 15.80
N TYR A 130 13.69 4.15 14.77
CA TYR A 130 13.29 2.74 14.93
C TYR A 130 14.27 1.73 14.31
N HIS A 131 15.27 2.20 13.56
CA HIS A 131 16.26 1.41 12.83
C HIS A 131 17.65 2.05 12.90
N ASP A 132 17.99 2.65 14.05
CA ASP A 132 19.30 3.21 14.38
C ASP A 132 20.41 2.13 14.40
N ASP A 133 20.02 0.87 14.61
CA ASP A 133 20.87 -0.31 14.44
C ASP A 133 21.28 -0.60 12.98
N LEU A 134 20.78 0.21 12.02
CA LEU A 134 21.00 0.09 10.58
C LEU A 134 20.57 -1.27 10.00
N ASN A 135 19.83 -2.08 10.77
CA ASN A 135 19.40 -3.43 10.39
C ASN A 135 18.09 -3.37 9.61
N TYR A 136 18.09 -2.60 8.53
CA TYR A 136 16.91 -2.42 7.68
C TYR A 136 17.27 -2.42 6.21
N ILE A 137 16.26 -2.63 5.37
CA ILE A 137 16.32 -2.30 3.96
C ILE A 137 15.00 -1.70 3.51
N PHE A 138 15.07 -0.53 2.88
CA PHE A 138 13.92 0.16 2.33
C PHE A 138 13.54 -0.40 0.96
N LEU A 139 12.31 -0.85 0.79
CA LEU A 139 11.75 -1.30 -0.48
C LEU A 139 10.76 -0.24 -0.98
N PRO A 140 11.22 0.70 -1.84
CA PRO A 140 10.34 1.74 -2.37
C PRO A 140 9.23 1.14 -3.24
N ASP A 141 8.11 1.82 -3.31
CA ASP A 141 7.12 1.59 -4.37
C ASP A 141 7.72 1.80 -5.77
N LEU A 142 6.98 1.35 -6.79
CA LEU A 142 7.43 1.37 -8.18
C LEU A 142 6.90 2.58 -8.98
N ALA A 143 6.39 3.60 -8.31
CA ALA A 143 5.93 4.85 -8.87
C ALA A 143 7.03 5.53 -9.69
N SER A 144 6.60 6.31 -10.68
CA SER A 144 7.52 7.02 -11.56
C SER A 144 8.37 8.05 -10.82
N ALA A 145 7.94 8.55 -9.66
CA ALA A 145 8.68 9.52 -8.86
C ALA A 145 9.93 8.94 -8.19
N HIS A 146 10.01 7.62 -8.01
CA HIS A 146 11.08 6.96 -7.24
C HIS A 146 12.29 6.54 -8.09
N ARG A 147 12.14 6.62 -9.41
CA ARG A 147 13.11 6.14 -10.40
C ARG A 147 14.07 7.18 -10.99
N PRO A 148 13.78 8.49 -10.98
CA PRO A 148 14.68 9.49 -11.53
C PRO A 148 16.04 9.45 -10.84
N LYS A 149 17.07 9.86 -11.59
CA LYS A 149 18.47 9.68 -11.18
C LYS A 149 18.76 10.36 -9.84
N GLU A 150 18.11 11.48 -9.60
CA GLU A 150 18.27 12.29 -8.40
C GLU A 150 17.76 11.54 -7.17
N ALA A 151 16.58 10.91 -7.26
CA ALA A 151 16.01 10.11 -6.17
C ALA A 151 16.87 8.87 -5.89
N ILE A 152 17.38 8.21 -6.94
CA ILE A 152 18.28 7.06 -6.79
C ILE A 152 19.63 7.48 -6.18
N SER A 153 20.22 8.61 -6.61
CA SER A 153 21.48 9.11 -6.05
C SER A 153 21.33 9.40 -4.57
N TRP A 154 20.27 10.14 -4.21
CA TRP A 154 19.96 10.44 -2.82
C TRP A 154 19.79 9.16 -2.00
N MET A 155 19.04 8.17 -2.50
CA MET A 155 18.86 6.92 -1.76
C MET A 155 20.19 6.15 -1.59
N ASN A 156 21.05 6.11 -2.61
CA ASN A 156 22.38 5.47 -2.50
C ASN A 156 23.28 6.17 -1.48
N GLU A 157 23.16 7.49 -1.36
CA GLU A 157 23.99 8.30 -0.44
C GLU A 157 23.49 8.22 1.01
N MET A 158 22.17 8.13 1.21
CA MET A 158 21.56 8.36 2.50
C MET A 158 21.01 7.11 3.21
N ILE A 159 20.61 6.05 2.49
CA ILE A 159 19.89 4.92 3.09
C ILE A 159 20.19 3.55 2.46
N ASN A 160 19.99 2.48 3.23
CA ASN A 160 19.96 1.13 2.69
C ASN A 160 18.61 0.87 1.98
N PHE A 161 18.62 0.66 0.66
CA PHE A 161 17.42 0.39 -0.13
C PHE A 161 17.56 -0.78 -1.11
N VAL A 162 16.43 -1.33 -1.54
CA VAL A 162 16.36 -2.38 -2.55
C VAL A 162 16.61 -1.78 -3.93
N PRO A 163 17.72 -2.12 -4.61
CA PRO A 163 17.97 -1.63 -5.97
C PRO A 163 16.89 -2.12 -6.95
N VAL A 164 16.75 -1.38 -8.05
CA VAL A 164 15.69 -1.59 -9.06
C VAL A 164 15.70 -3.01 -9.63
N ASP A 165 16.86 -3.64 -9.77
CA ASP A 165 17.01 -5.00 -10.30
C ASP A 165 16.64 -6.11 -9.29
N MET A 166 16.41 -5.73 -8.03
CA MET A 166 15.93 -6.60 -6.95
C MET A 166 14.47 -6.28 -6.55
N ASN A 167 13.93 -5.11 -6.90
CA ASN A 167 12.55 -4.70 -6.59
C ASN A 167 11.51 -5.40 -7.53
N PRO A 168 10.71 -6.37 -7.03
CA PRO A 168 9.79 -7.14 -7.85
C PRO A 168 8.55 -6.33 -8.27
N PRO A 169 8.24 -6.21 -9.58
CA PRO A 169 7.05 -5.52 -10.05
C PRO A 169 5.77 -6.32 -9.84
N ASN A 170 4.67 -5.60 -9.57
CA ASN A 170 3.31 -6.12 -9.57
C ASN A 170 3.12 -7.36 -8.68
N VAL A 171 3.65 -7.37 -7.45
CA VAL A 171 3.47 -8.46 -6.47
C VAL A 171 2.67 -7.98 -5.23
N PRO A 172 1.42 -7.50 -5.41
CA PRO A 172 0.68 -6.79 -4.35
C PRO A 172 0.52 -7.61 -3.06
N LYS A 173 0.23 -8.91 -3.16
CA LYS A 173 0.12 -9.78 -1.97
C LYS A 173 1.41 -9.88 -1.16
N ALA A 174 2.58 -9.69 -1.77
CA ALA A 174 3.89 -9.66 -1.10
C ALA A 174 4.28 -8.25 -0.60
N ARG A 175 3.40 -7.24 -0.79
CA ARG A 175 3.49 -5.89 -0.23
C ARG A 175 2.23 -5.63 0.60
N PRO A 176 2.18 -5.98 1.89
CA PRO A 176 0.97 -5.92 2.72
C PRO A 176 0.52 -4.49 3.08
N VAL A 177 0.86 -3.50 2.26
CA VAL A 177 0.38 -2.10 2.35
C VAL A 177 -1.09 -2.00 1.97
N GLU A 178 -1.58 -2.81 1.03
CA GLU A 178 -3.01 -2.84 0.65
C GLU A 178 -3.92 -3.20 1.83
N ASP A 179 -3.53 -4.22 2.61
CA ASP A 179 -4.30 -4.66 3.78
C ASP A 179 -4.25 -3.57 4.89
N PHE A 180 -3.09 -2.94 5.11
CA PHE A 180 -2.95 -1.79 6.00
C PHE A 180 -3.89 -0.65 5.63
N TRP A 181 -3.94 -0.29 4.34
CA TRP A 181 -4.84 0.75 3.85
C TRP A 181 -6.31 0.39 4.02
N GLY A 182 -6.68 -0.87 3.79
CA GLY A 182 -8.04 -1.36 4.00
C GLY A 182 -8.49 -1.20 5.45
N VAL A 183 -7.64 -1.60 6.41
CA VAL A 183 -7.93 -1.43 7.84
C VAL A 183 -7.99 0.04 8.24
N LEU A 184 -7.05 0.86 7.77
CA LEU A 184 -7.06 2.29 8.07
C LEU A 184 -8.34 2.95 7.53
N ALA A 185 -8.75 2.64 6.31
CA ALA A 185 -9.98 3.14 5.73
C ALA A 185 -11.22 2.69 6.50
N GLN A 186 -11.30 1.41 6.88
CA GLN A 186 -12.40 0.91 7.71
C GLN A 186 -12.53 1.70 9.03
N ASN A 187 -11.41 2.00 9.68
CA ASN A 187 -11.39 2.80 10.90
C ASN A 187 -11.77 4.26 10.66
N VAL A 188 -11.29 4.86 9.57
CA VAL A 188 -11.59 6.25 9.22
C VAL A 188 -13.08 6.46 9.00
N TYR A 189 -13.72 5.57 8.23
CA TYR A 189 -15.12 5.69 7.81
C TYR A 189 -16.10 4.90 8.70
N GLU A 190 -15.63 4.38 9.84
CA GLU A 190 -16.45 3.66 10.81
C GLU A 190 -17.74 4.43 11.15
N GLY A 191 -18.89 3.76 11.11
CA GLY A 191 -20.19 4.36 11.39
C GLY A 191 -20.71 5.30 10.30
N GLY A 192 -20.18 5.22 9.07
CA GLY A 192 -20.56 6.13 7.99
C GLY A 192 -19.99 7.55 8.19
N TRP A 193 -18.80 7.64 8.78
CA TRP A 193 -18.19 8.92 9.07
C TRP A 193 -17.84 9.68 7.79
N GLU A 194 -18.13 10.99 7.77
CA GLU A 194 -17.82 11.88 6.66
C GLU A 194 -17.09 13.14 7.14
N ALA A 195 -16.19 13.63 6.29
CA ALA A 195 -15.47 14.87 6.51
C ALA A 195 -16.21 16.06 5.87
N LYS A 196 -16.27 17.18 6.60
CA LYS A 196 -16.72 18.49 6.12
C LYS A 196 -15.58 19.36 5.59
N SER A 197 -14.34 19.02 5.91
CA SER A 197 -13.14 19.72 5.46
C SER A 197 -11.92 18.80 5.39
N GLU A 198 -10.89 19.22 4.65
CA GLU A 198 -9.61 18.50 4.56
C GLU A 198 -8.97 18.33 5.94
N GLN A 199 -8.98 19.37 6.77
CA GLN A 199 -8.42 19.32 8.12
C GLN A 199 -9.17 18.33 9.02
N GLN A 200 -10.49 18.20 8.84
CA GLN A 200 -11.27 17.22 9.60
C GLN A 200 -10.90 15.79 9.19
N LEU A 201 -10.74 15.54 7.88
CA LEU A 201 -10.28 14.26 7.35
C LEU A 201 -8.87 13.91 7.85
N ILE A 202 -7.93 14.86 7.76
CA ILE A 202 -6.55 14.67 8.25
C ILE A 202 -6.55 14.28 9.73
N ARG A 203 -7.25 15.04 10.59
CA ARG A 203 -7.34 14.73 12.02
C ARG A 203 -7.95 13.36 12.30
N ARG A 204 -8.96 12.95 11.53
CA ARG A 204 -9.57 11.62 11.64
C ARG A 204 -8.58 10.53 11.24
N ILE A 205 -7.85 10.69 10.14
CA ILE A 205 -6.81 9.74 9.70
C ILE A 205 -5.71 9.63 10.76
N GLU A 206 -5.20 10.76 11.28
CA GLU A 206 -4.19 10.76 12.35
C GLU A 206 -4.69 10.05 13.62
N ALA A 207 -5.94 10.27 14.02
CA ALA A 207 -6.53 9.60 15.16
C ALA A 207 -6.65 8.09 14.93
N CYS A 208 -6.96 7.65 13.71
CA CYS A 208 -7.04 6.23 13.37
C CYS A 208 -5.66 5.58 13.27
N LEU A 209 -4.66 6.28 12.72
CA LEU A 209 -3.27 5.82 12.70
C LEU A 209 -2.74 5.57 14.12
N LYS A 210 -3.06 6.43 15.08
CA LYS A 210 -2.67 6.25 16.50
C LYS A 210 -3.26 4.99 17.16
N LYS A 211 -4.33 4.42 16.60
CA LYS A 211 -4.93 3.16 17.09
C LYS A 211 -4.27 1.92 16.51
N ILE A 212 -3.47 2.06 15.46
CA ILE A 212 -2.74 0.93 14.86
C ILE A 212 -1.55 0.63 15.76
N ASP A 213 -1.61 -0.51 16.44
CA ASP A 213 -0.57 -0.95 17.35
C ASP A 213 0.59 -1.68 16.62
N LEU A 214 1.66 -1.93 17.37
CA LEU A 214 2.85 -2.59 16.84
C LEU A 214 2.56 -4.06 16.47
N THR A 215 1.69 -4.75 17.21
CA THR A 215 1.34 -6.14 16.97
C THR A 215 0.65 -6.30 15.62
N PHE A 216 -0.21 -5.35 15.25
CA PHE A 216 -0.82 -5.26 13.94
C PHE A 216 0.24 -5.18 12.83
N LEU A 217 1.21 -4.26 12.96
CA LEU A 217 2.29 -4.08 11.98
C LEU A 217 3.13 -5.35 11.85
N GLN A 218 3.55 -5.94 12.97
CA GLN A 218 4.33 -7.18 13.00
C GLN A 218 3.58 -8.33 12.31
N SER A 219 2.28 -8.48 12.58
CA SER A 219 1.44 -9.49 11.94
C SER A 219 1.38 -9.32 10.41
N HIS A 220 1.22 -8.08 9.94
CA HIS A 220 1.18 -7.76 8.51
C HIS A 220 2.51 -8.05 7.82
N MET A 221 3.63 -7.75 8.48
CA MET A 221 4.98 -7.91 7.90
C MET A 221 5.50 -9.37 7.93
N LYS A 222 5.08 -10.19 8.91
CA LYS A 222 5.57 -11.56 9.13
C LYS A 222 5.51 -12.48 7.90
N GLY A 223 4.51 -12.30 7.03
CA GLY A 223 4.28 -13.16 5.87
C GLY A 223 5.09 -12.84 4.62
N ILE A 224 5.80 -11.71 4.57
CA ILE A 224 6.39 -11.19 3.32
C ILE A 224 7.46 -12.14 2.77
N LYS A 225 8.41 -12.58 3.59
CA LYS A 225 9.51 -13.46 3.15
C LYS A 225 8.98 -14.78 2.59
N THR A 226 7.96 -15.36 3.23
CA THR A 226 7.29 -16.59 2.75
C THR A 226 6.60 -16.39 1.42
N LYS A 227 5.84 -15.30 1.25
CA LYS A 227 5.16 -14.98 -0.01
C LYS A 227 6.16 -14.73 -1.14
N LEU A 228 7.24 -13.99 -0.88
CA LEU A 228 8.32 -13.77 -1.86
C LEU A 228 9.00 -15.08 -2.26
N ARG A 229 9.23 -16.01 -1.31
CA ARG A 229 9.78 -17.35 -1.60
C ARG A 229 8.83 -18.15 -2.48
N LEU A 230 7.53 -18.17 -2.17
CA LEU A 230 6.52 -18.84 -3.00
C LEU A 230 6.46 -18.27 -4.41
N ILE A 231 6.53 -16.95 -4.58
CA ILE A 231 6.59 -16.31 -5.90
C ILE A 231 7.87 -16.73 -6.61
N ALA A 232 9.00 -16.69 -5.92
CA ALA A 232 10.30 -17.01 -6.48
C ALA A 232 10.34 -18.45 -7.02
N ASP A 233 9.79 -19.40 -6.28
CA ASP A 233 9.91 -20.83 -6.58
C ASP A 233 8.79 -21.33 -7.51
N GLN A 234 7.57 -20.83 -7.35
CA GLN A 234 6.38 -21.38 -8.01
C GLN A 234 5.66 -20.38 -8.94
N GLY A 235 6.19 -19.16 -9.07
CA GLY A 235 5.66 -18.10 -9.94
C GLY A 235 4.63 -17.19 -9.26
N VAL A 236 4.34 -16.03 -9.86
CA VAL A 236 3.53 -14.94 -9.27
C VAL A 236 2.10 -15.31 -8.88
N GLN A 237 1.54 -16.39 -9.46
CA GLN A 237 0.19 -16.86 -9.15
C GLN A 237 0.14 -17.80 -7.94
N SER A 238 1.29 -18.30 -7.45
CA SER A 238 1.33 -19.29 -6.36
C SER A 238 0.71 -18.79 -5.07
N ILE A 239 0.83 -17.50 -4.78
CA ILE A 239 0.29 -16.85 -3.57
C ILE A 239 -1.24 -16.73 -3.54
N TYR A 240 -1.92 -17.04 -4.66
CA TYR A 240 -3.38 -17.04 -4.78
C TYR A 240 -3.97 -18.45 -4.74
N LYS A 241 -3.15 -19.48 -4.96
CA LYS A 241 -3.57 -20.89 -4.92
C LYS A 241 -3.81 -21.30 -3.47
N LYS A 242 -5.03 -21.10 -2.96
CA LYS A 242 -5.51 -21.67 -1.70
C LYS A 242 -6.39 -22.89 -1.97
#